data_AF-A0A183M626-F1
#
_entry.id   AF-A0A183M626-F1
#
_cell.length_a   1.000
_cell.length_b   1.000
_cell.length_c   1.000
_cell.angle_alpha   90.00
_cell.angle_beta   90.00
_cell.angle_gamma   90.00
#
_symmetry.space_group_name_H-M   'P 1'
#
loop_
_entity.id
_entity.type
_entity.pdbx_description
1 polymer ?
#
loop_
_entity_poly.entity_id
_entity_poly.type
_entity_poly.pdbx_seq_one_letter_code
_entity_poly.pdbx_strand_id
1 'polypeptide(L)'
;MVVFLDIKAAFDSVDREVLWQCLSLKGVPKKYINLIQALYSNTTDRVRVYGELSSELIISSGVRQGCPLSSFLFNFVVNVLLEITLSSSKFPGVELLPGGSLVDLEYADNKTGNESRARRFIGSSKDETITKCFISPAHPNLVALGTNGSAVYLADLRSLEKISVMRASGITNSICFTQDGTFLNTYGAEGSIYVFDLRVNKARIIHRWFDQASTNGLSISSSPNSQWIACG
;
A
#
# COMPACT_ATOMS: atom_id res chain seq x y z
N MET A 1 -22.48 -0.59 3.13
CA MET A 1 -22.41 -0.50 1.65
C MET A 1 -20.95 -0.70 1.26
N VAL A 2 -20.66 -1.78 0.57
CA VAL A 2 -19.34 -1.98 -0.05
C VAL A 2 -19.47 -1.39 -1.44
N VAL A 3 -18.73 -0.32 -1.74
CA VAL A 3 -18.60 0.16 -3.10
C VAL A 3 -17.49 -0.68 -3.72
N PHE A 4 -17.87 -1.66 -4.53
CA PHE A 4 -16.92 -2.39 -5.35
C PHE A 4 -16.61 -1.50 -6.56
N LEU A 5 -15.41 -0.93 -6.62
CA LEU A 5 -14.90 -0.40 -7.88
C LEU A 5 -14.44 -1.60 -8.72
N ASP A 6 -15.08 -1.80 -9.86
CA ASP A 6 -14.59 -2.73 -10.86
C ASP A 6 -13.29 -2.17 -11.47
N ILE A 7 -12.15 -2.59 -10.93
CA ILE A 7 -10.82 -2.10 -11.33
C ILE A 7 -10.50 -2.53 -12.77
N LYS A 8 -11.11 -3.61 -13.29
CA LYS A 8 -10.94 -4.00 -14.70
C LYS A 8 -11.48 -2.93 -15.64
N ALA A 9 -12.65 -2.36 -15.31
CA ALA A 9 -13.18 -1.20 -16.01
C ALA A 9 -12.33 0.07 -15.76
N ALA A 10 -11.70 0.19 -14.58
CA ALA A 10 -10.89 1.35 -14.21
C ALA A 10 -9.57 1.45 -14.99
N PHE A 11 -8.93 0.32 -15.33
CA PHE A 11 -7.72 0.29 -16.15
C PHE A 11 -7.96 0.89 -17.54
N ASP A 12 -9.13 0.62 -18.11
CA ASP A 12 -9.52 1.07 -19.45
C ASP A 12 -10.05 2.52 -19.44
N SER A 13 -10.41 3.04 -18.25
CA SER A 13 -11.00 4.38 -18.06
C SER A 13 -10.02 5.50 -17.72
N VAL A 14 -8.72 5.21 -17.49
CA VAL A 14 -7.74 6.25 -17.14
C VAL A 14 -7.56 7.22 -18.32
N ASP A 15 -7.86 8.50 -18.11
CA ASP A 15 -7.52 9.54 -19.08
C ASP A 15 -5.98 9.71 -19.12
N ARG A 16 -5.41 9.55 -20.30
CA ARG A 16 -3.97 9.65 -20.52
C ARG A 16 -3.45 11.06 -20.28
N GLU A 17 -4.24 12.09 -20.60
CA GLU A 17 -3.85 13.48 -20.31
C GLU A 17 -3.75 13.73 -18.81
N VAL A 18 -4.68 13.18 -18.03
CA VAL A 18 -4.63 13.22 -16.56
C VAL A 18 -3.41 12.47 -16.04
N LEU A 19 -3.06 11.33 -16.63
CA LEU A 19 -1.84 10.59 -16.29
C LEU A 19 -0.57 11.44 -16.52
N TRP A 20 -0.46 12.14 -17.65
CA TRP A 20 0.69 13.02 -17.94
C TRP A 20 0.77 14.19 -16.95
N GLN A 21 -0.37 14.78 -16.61
CA GLN A 21 -0.47 15.86 -15.63
C GLN A 21 -0.04 15.39 -14.23
N CYS A 22 -0.49 14.21 -13.80
CA CYS A 22 -0.10 13.63 -12.51
C CYS A 22 1.42 13.41 -12.41
N LEU A 23 2.03 12.86 -13.47
CA LEU A 23 3.48 12.63 -13.52
C LEU A 23 4.25 13.97 -13.46
N SER A 24 3.77 14.97 -14.19
CA SER A 24 4.37 16.31 -14.16
C SER A 24 4.23 16.97 -12.79
N LEU A 25 3.07 16.83 -12.14
CA LEU A 25 2.77 17.40 -10.83
C LEU A 25 3.68 16.84 -9.73
N LYS A 26 4.05 15.56 -9.84
CA LYS A 26 4.98 14.88 -8.93
C LYS A 26 6.46 15.05 -9.29
N GLY A 27 6.77 15.92 -10.26
CA GLY A 27 8.14 16.29 -10.59
C GLY A 27 8.89 15.27 -11.44
N VAL A 28 8.19 14.36 -12.13
CA VAL A 28 8.84 13.42 -13.06
C VAL A 28 9.47 14.22 -14.22
N PRO A 29 10.78 14.05 -14.50
CA PRO A 29 11.43 14.80 -15.58
C PRO A 29 10.76 14.56 -16.94
N LYS A 30 10.58 15.64 -17.71
CA LYS A 30 9.85 15.62 -18.99
C LYS A 30 10.36 14.59 -19.99
N LYS A 31 11.66 14.28 -19.98
CA LYS A 31 12.25 13.22 -20.81
C LYS A 31 11.63 11.84 -20.57
N TYR A 32 11.28 11.51 -19.33
CA TYR A 32 10.65 10.23 -18.99
C TYR A 32 9.16 10.25 -19.31
N ILE A 33 8.49 11.39 -19.08
CA ILE A 33 7.07 11.56 -19.49
C ILE A 33 6.93 11.35 -21.00
N ASN A 34 7.81 11.96 -21.80
CA ASN A 34 7.81 11.80 -23.26
C ASN A 34 8.02 10.34 -23.69
N LEU A 35 8.89 9.60 -22.99
CA LEU A 35 9.11 8.17 -23.27
C LEU A 35 7.84 7.35 -22.99
N ILE A 36 7.16 7.63 -21.88
CA ILE A 36 5.91 6.94 -21.53
C ILE A 36 4.79 7.33 -22.51
N GLN A 37 4.70 8.60 -22.92
CA GLN A 37 3.77 9.04 -23.96
C GLN A 37 4.02 8.33 -25.29
N ALA A 38 5.28 8.18 -25.70
CA ALA A 38 5.64 7.44 -26.91
C ALA A 38 5.31 5.94 -26.78
N LEU A 39 5.42 5.37 -25.57
CA LEU A 39 4.96 4.01 -25.31
C LEU A 39 3.44 3.88 -25.33
N TYR A 40 2.67 4.96 -25.27
CA TYR A 40 1.20 4.91 -25.23
C TYR A 40 0.55 5.45 -26.50
N SER A 41 1.31 6.07 -27.40
CA SER A 41 0.82 6.56 -28.70
C SER A 41 0.45 5.41 -29.63
N ASN A 42 -0.55 5.64 -30.48
CA ASN A 42 -1.01 4.72 -31.54
C ASN A 42 -1.24 3.28 -31.07
N THR A 43 -1.79 3.11 -29.87
CA THR A 43 -2.12 1.79 -29.34
C THR A 43 -3.40 1.26 -29.98
N THR A 44 -3.34 0.03 -30.50
CA THR A 44 -4.48 -0.71 -31.03
C THR A 44 -4.62 -2.05 -30.32
N ASP A 45 -5.87 -2.46 -30.10
CA ASP A 45 -6.21 -3.78 -29.55
C ASP A 45 -7.00 -4.61 -30.58
N ARG A 46 -6.92 -5.94 -30.42
CA ARG A 46 -7.75 -6.89 -31.17
C ARG A 46 -8.26 -7.96 -30.21
N VAL A 47 -9.55 -8.26 -30.30
CA VAL A 47 -10.19 -9.31 -29.50
C VAL A 47 -10.12 -10.62 -30.26
N ARG A 48 -9.69 -11.70 -29.60
CA ARG A 48 -9.71 -13.05 -30.21
C ARG A 48 -10.89 -13.85 -29.65
N VAL A 49 -11.77 -14.33 -30.51
CA VAL A 49 -12.94 -15.15 -30.17
C VAL A 49 -12.97 -16.40 -31.07
N TYR A 50 -13.03 -17.59 -30.47
CA TYR A 50 -13.01 -18.88 -31.20
C TYR A 50 -11.87 -19.05 -32.22
N GLY A 51 -10.73 -18.40 -32.00
CA GLY A 51 -9.56 -18.45 -32.89
C GLY A 51 -9.49 -17.34 -33.93
N GLU A 52 -10.57 -16.58 -34.12
CA GLU A 52 -10.60 -15.43 -35.04
C GLU A 52 -10.33 -14.11 -34.32
N LEU A 53 -9.62 -13.21 -34.99
CA LEU A 53 -9.28 -11.87 -34.49
C LEU A 53 -10.27 -10.83 -35.00
N SER A 54 -10.70 -9.92 -34.13
CA SER A 54 -11.48 -8.75 -34.51
C SER A 54 -10.67 -7.77 -35.36
N SER A 55 -11.37 -6.80 -35.95
CA SER A 55 -10.77 -5.58 -36.46
C SER A 55 -10.02 -4.83 -35.35
N GLU A 56 -9.03 -4.01 -35.75
CA GLU A 56 -8.28 -3.16 -34.82
C GLU A 56 -9.20 -2.12 -34.16
N LEU A 57 -9.12 -2.07 -32.83
CA LEU A 57 -9.75 -1.05 -32.01
C LEU A 57 -8.67 -0.07 -31.57
N ILE A 58 -8.83 1.21 -31.90
CA ILE A 58 -7.90 2.25 -31.46
C ILE A 58 -8.17 2.56 -29.98
N ILE A 59 -7.12 2.50 -29.17
CA ILE A 59 -7.20 2.75 -27.73
C ILE A 59 -6.74 4.17 -27.43
N SER A 60 -7.68 5.04 -27.08
CA SER A 60 -7.41 6.43 -26.67
C SER A 60 -7.34 6.60 -25.15
N SER A 61 -7.91 5.69 -24.37
CA SER A 61 -7.95 5.74 -22.90
C SER A 61 -7.31 4.51 -22.26
N GLY A 62 -7.05 4.60 -20.96
CA GLY A 62 -6.56 3.50 -20.17
C GLY A 62 -5.08 3.17 -20.35
N VAL A 63 -4.66 2.17 -19.58
CA VAL A 63 -3.28 1.67 -19.58
C VAL A 63 -3.17 0.25 -20.14
N ARG A 64 -2.02 -0.09 -20.71
CA ARG A 64 -1.83 -1.36 -21.42
C ARG A 64 -1.96 -2.56 -20.48
N GLN A 65 -2.98 -3.39 -20.69
CA GLN A 65 -3.14 -4.63 -19.92
C GLN A 65 -1.95 -5.58 -20.18
N GLY A 66 -1.45 -6.24 -19.13
CA GLY A 66 -0.29 -7.13 -19.21
C GLY A 66 1.09 -6.45 -19.31
N CYS A 67 1.15 -5.12 -19.36
CA CYS A 67 2.42 -4.38 -19.28
C CYS A 67 2.80 -4.13 -17.80
N PRO A 68 4.01 -4.53 -17.34
CA PRO A 68 4.43 -4.31 -15.95
C PRO A 68 4.42 -2.84 -15.53
N LEU A 69 4.66 -1.94 -16.48
CA LEU A 69 4.67 -0.49 -16.24
C LEU A 69 3.25 0.07 -16.04
N SER A 70 2.24 -0.55 -16.63
CA SER A 70 0.86 -0.05 -16.59
C SER A 70 0.23 -0.16 -15.21
N SER A 71 0.54 -1.22 -14.44
CA SER A 71 0.11 -1.33 -13.04
C SER A 71 0.71 -0.21 -12.18
N PHE A 72 1.99 0.13 -12.39
CA PHE A 72 2.64 1.24 -11.69
C PHE A 72 1.99 2.58 -12.03
N LEU A 73 1.75 2.85 -13.32
CA LEU A 73 1.14 4.10 -13.77
C LEU A 73 -0.30 4.27 -13.29
N PHE A 74 -1.08 3.19 -13.25
CA PHE A 74 -2.43 3.21 -12.69
C PHE A 74 -2.42 3.57 -11.20
N ASN A 75 -1.65 2.83 -10.40
CA ASN A 75 -1.55 3.08 -8.95
C ASN A 75 -1.03 4.49 -8.65
N PHE A 76 -0.10 4.98 -9.47
CA PHE A 76 0.42 6.32 -9.36
C PHE A 76 -0.66 7.39 -9.53
N VAL A 77 -1.49 7.28 -10.58
CA VAL A 77 -2.59 8.24 -10.82
C VAL A 77 -3.64 8.18 -9.73
N VAL A 78 -4.03 6.98 -9.29
CA VAL A 78 -4.98 6.81 -8.18
C VAL A 78 -4.45 7.47 -6.91
N ASN A 79 -3.18 7.25 -6.56
CA ASN A 79 -2.58 7.86 -5.38
C ASN A 79 -2.53 9.40 -5.46
N VAL A 80 -2.18 9.96 -6.63
CA VAL A 80 -2.18 11.42 -6.83
C VAL A 80 -3.58 12.01 -6.75
N LEU A 81 -4.58 11.35 -7.36
CA LEU A 81 -5.97 11.78 -7.28
C LEU A 81 -6.48 11.72 -5.85
N LEU A 82 -6.23 10.64 -5.12
CA LEU A 82 -6.58 10.53 -3.70
C LEU A 82 -5.93 11.63 -2.87
N GLU A 83 -4.64 11.91 -3.08
CA GLU A 83 -3.94 12.97 -2.37
C GLU A 83 -4.53 14.36 -2.65
N ILE A 84 -4.87 14.66 -3.91
CA ILE A 84 -5.53 15.92 -4.30
C ILE A 84 -6.93 15.99 -3.68
N THR A 85 -7.73 14.93 -3.78
CA THR A 85 -9.09 14.88 -3.24
C THR A 85 -9.09 15.02 -1.72
N LEU A 86 -8.20 14.33 -1.01
CA LEU A 86 -8.09 14.41 0.45
C LEU A 86 -7.56 15.78 0.90
N SER A 87 -6.58 16.35 0.18
CA SER A 87 -6.00 17.65 0.51
C SER A 87 -6.93 18.83 0.20
N SER A 88 -7.81 18.70 -0.80
CA SER A 88 -8.76 19.74 -1.22
C SER A 88 -10.04 19.78 -0.35
N SER A 89 -10.14 18.88 0.63
CA SER A 89 -11.40 18.59 1.28
C SER A 89 -11.45 18.96 2.77
N LYS A 90 -12.37 19.86 3.15
CA LYS A 90 -13.16 19.74 4.39
C LYS A 90 -14.30 18.72 4.16
N PHE A 91 -14.02 17.60 3.50
CA PHE A 91 -15.07 16.60 3.29
C PHE A 91 -14.98 15.60 4.44
N PRO A 92 -16.02 15.49 5.29
CA PRO A 92 -16.17 14.28 6.08
C PRO A 92 -16.35 13.18 5.04
N GLY A 93 -15.68 12.04 5.18
CA GLY A 93 -15.85 10.92 4.25
C GLY A 93 -17.33 10.54 4.08
N VAL A 94 -17.62 9.63 3.15
CA VAL A 94 -18.98 9.11 3.00
C VAL A 94 -19.36 8.33 4.28
N GLU A 95 -20.27 8.89 5.08
CA GLU A 95 -20.78 8.25 6.30
C GLU A 95 -21.54 6.97 5.92
N LEU A 96 -20.94 5.84 6.25
CA LEU A 96 -21.48 4.53 5.94
C LEU A 96 -22.10 3.82 7.15
N LEU A 97 -22.09 4.49 8.31
CA LEU A 97 -22.84 4.33 9.58
C LEU A 97 -22.15 5.26 10.61
N PRO A 98 -22.80 5.67 11.72
CA PRO A 98 -22.26 6.74 12.57
C PRO A 98 -20.89 6.36 13.16
N GLY A 99 -19.84 7.08 12.75
CA GLY A 99 -18.53 7.08 13.43
C GLY A 99 -17.37 6.28 12.83
N GLY A 100 -17.47 5.73 11.60
CA GLY A 100 -16.36 4.96 10.99
C GLY A 100 -15.92 5.46 9.62
N SER A 101 -14.63 5.80 9.46
CA SER A 101 -14.00 6.12 8.17
C SER A 101 -13.22 4.91 7.62
N LEU A 102 -13.41 4.59 6.35
CA LEU A 102 -12.80 3.45 5.65
C LEU A 102 -11.60 3.98 4.84
N VAL A 103 -10.38 3.57 5.19
CA VAL A 103 -9.12 4.21 4.73
C VAL A 103 -8.22 3.26 3.91
N ASP A 104 -8.83 2.31 3.19
CA ASP A 104 -8.20 1.52 2.11
C ASP A 104 -7.31 0.29 2.47
N LEU A 105 -7.37 -0.74 1.61
CA LEU A 105 -6.33 -1.76 1.36
C LEU A 105 -6.68 -2.54 0.07
N GLU A 106 -6.04 -2.22 -1.06
CA GLU A 106 -6.18 -2.96 -2.33
C GLU A 106 -4.93 -3.81 -2.66
N TYR A 107 -5.15 -5.03 -3.15
CA TYR A 107 -4.11 -5.88 -3.77
C TYR A 107 -4.60 -6.37 -5.13
N ALA A 108 -3.74 -6.31 -6.15
CA ALA A 108 -4.02 -6.82 -7.49
C ALA A 108 -3.08 -8.00 -7.83
N ASP A 109 -3.63 -9.18 -8.09
CA ASP A 109 -2.90 -10.29 -8.71
C ASP A 109 -2.91 -10.12 -10.24
N ASN A 110 -1.73 -9.96 -10.83
CA ASN A 110 -1.54 -9.66 -12.24
C ASN A 110 -1.42 -10.89 -13.16
N LYS A 111 -1.64 -12.13 -12.66
CA LYS A 111 -1.40 -13.33 -13.49
C LYS A 111 -2.63 -14.12 -13.92
N THR A 112 -3.77 -13.98 -13.27
CA THR A 112 -4.86 -14.97 -13.47
C THR A 112 -6.22 -14.39 -13.81
N GLY A 113 -6.41 -13.06 -13.77
CA GLY A 113 -7.71 -12.45 -14.05
C GLY A 113 -8.84 -12.95 -13.14
N ASN A 114 -8.49 -13.60 -12.03
CA ASN A 114 -9.42 -14.18 -11.09
C ASN A 114 -9.56 -13.23 -9.89
N GLU A 115 -10.78 -12.73 -9.70
CA GLU A 115 -11.13 -11.89 -8.56
C GLU A 115 -11.09 -12.75 -7.28
N SER A 116 -10.06 -12.55 -6.48
CA SER A 116 -10.01 -13.11 -5.14
C SER A 116 -10.59 -12.07 -4.20
N ARG A 117 -11.78 -12.34 -3.66
CA ARG A 117 -12.37 -11.56 -2.56
C ARG A 117 -11.27 -11.29 -1.53
N ALA A 118 -10.95 -10.02 -1.27
CA ALA A 118 -10.04 -9.65 -0.20
C ALA A 118 -10.55 -10.33 1.08
N ARG A 119 -9.85 -11.37 1.53
CA ARG A 119 -10.21 -12.04 2.78
C ARG A 119 -10.04 -10.98 3.85
N ARG A 120 -11.12 -10.68 4.58
CA ARG A 120 -11.04 -9.83 5.77
C ARG A 120 -9.84 -10.31 6.56
N PHE A 121 -8.89 -9.42 6.80
CA PHE A 121 -7.73 -9.75 7.60
C PHE A 121 -8.24 -10.29 8.94
N ILE A 122 -8.07 -11.59 9.15
CA ILE A 122 -8.80 -12.31 10.20
C ILE A 122 -8.33 -11.75 11.55
N GLY A 123 -9.24 -11.07 12.26
CA GLY A 123 -9.04 -10.63 13.64
C GLY A 123 -8.54 -9.20 13.87
N SER A 124 -8.81 -8.24 12.97
CA SER A 124 -8.90 -6.82 13.39
C SER A 124 -10.19 -6.62 14.19
N SER A 125 -10.09 -5.96 15.35
CA SER A 125 -11.27 -5.55 16.13
C SER A 125 -12.11 -4.55 15.31
N LYS A 126 -13.38 -4.32 15.67
CA LYS A 126 -14.27 -3.43 14.88
C LYS A 126 -13.76 -1.98 14.80
N ASP A 127 -12.88 -1.56 15.71
CA ASP A 127 -12.43 -0.18 15.86
C ASP A 127 -10.94 0.04 15.47
N GLU A 128 -10.21 -1.05 15.17
CA GLU A 128 -8.81 -0.98 14.75
C GLU A 128 -8.73 -0.79 13.22
N THR A 129 -8.20 0.35 12.79
CA THR A 129 -7.92 0.67 11.38
C THR A 129 -6.43 0.49 11.09
N ILE A 130 -6.10 -0.04 9.92
CA ILE A 130 -4.72 -0.09 9.45
C ILE A 130 -4.33 1.32 9.00
N THR A 131 -3.24 1.84 9.54
CA THR A 131 -2.75 3.19 9.25
C THR A 131 -1.42 3.16 8.50
N LYS A 132 -0.69 2.05 8.56
CA LYS A 132 0.67 1.90 8.02
C LYS A 132 0.89 0.49 7.50
N CYS A 133 1.63 0.35 6.41
CA CYS A 133 2.05 -0.95 5.87
C CYS A 133 3.52 -0.92 5.45
N PHE A 134 4.26 -1.97 5.79
CA PHE A 134 5.68 -2.13 5.43
C PHE A 134 5.94 -3.57 5.01
N ILE A 135 6.69 -3.75 3.95
CA ILE A 135 7.13 -5.08 3.48
C ILE A 135 8.52 -5.33 4.04
N SER A 136 8.79 -6.56 4.46
CA SER A 136 10.12 -6.95 4.93
C SER A 136 11.13 -6.87 3.78
N PRO A 137 12.28 -6.19 3.96
CA PRO A 137 13.33 -6.10 2.93
C PRO A 137 13.97 -7.46 2.61
N ALA A 138 14.03 -8.37 3.57
CA ALA A 138 14.61 -9.71 3.39
C ALA A 138 13.58 -10.76 2.95
N HIS A 139 12.29 -10.52 3.22
CA HIS A 139 11.21 -11.47 3.00
C HIS A 139 10.05 -10.80 2.26
N PRO A 140 10.03 -10.79 0.90
CA PRO A 140 9.07 -10.00 0.13
C PRO A 140 7.60 -10.42 0.29
N ASN A 141 7.34 -11.61 0.84
CA ASN A 141 5.98 -12.06 1.17
C ASN A 141 5.58 -11.68 2.61
N LEU A 142 6.46 -11.10 3.43
CA LEU A 142 6.15 -10.77 4.82
C LEU A 142 5.80 -9.28 4.91
N VAL A 143 4.62 -8.97 5.44
CA VAL A 143 4.13 -7.60 5.62
C VAL A 143 3.80 -7.32 7.08
N ALA A 144 4.19 -6.14 7.56
CA ALA A 144 3.77 -5.60 8.84
C ALA A 144 2.76 -4.47 8.63
N LEU A 145 1.66 -4.50 9.38
CA LEU A 145 0.57 -3.53 9.29
C LEU A 145 0.40 -2.87 10.66
N GLY A 146 0.69 -1.58 10.73
CA GLY A 146 0.44 -0.77 11.91
C GLY A 146 -1.02 -0.36 11.98
N THR A 147 -1.58 -0.30 13.18
CA THR A 147 -2.95 0.17 13.41
C THR A 147 -2.99 1.57 14.01
N ASN A 148 -4.17 2.18 14.07
CA ASN A 148 -4.45 3.38 14.87
C ASN A 148 -4.34 3.14 16.40
N GLY A 149 -4.13 1.89 16.83
CA GLY A 149 -4.00 1.51 18.23
C GLY A 149 -2.63 0.92 18.56
N SER A 150 -2.65 -0.06 19.45
CA SER A 150 -1.46 -0.73 19.97
C SER A 150 -1.05 -1.97 19.18
N ALA A 151 -1.92 -2.45 18.29
CA ALA A 151 -1.68 -3.64 17.51
C ALA A 151 -0.80 -3.36 16.29
N VAL A 152 0.12 -4.28 16.03
CA VAL A 152 0.83 -4.41 14.77
C VAL A 152 0.60 -5.84 14.27
N TYR A 153 0.07 -5.96 13.06
CA TYR A 153 -0.23 -7.25 12.45
C TYR A 153 0.92 -7.69 11.56
N LEU A 154 1.27 -8.97 11.63
CA LEU A 154 2.18 -9.60 10.70
C LEU A 154 1.37 -10.53 9.79
N ALA A 155 1.53 -10.41 8.47
CA ALA A 155 0.88 -11.28 7.50
C ALA A 155 1.82 -11.77 6.42
N ASP A 156 1.37 -12.85 5.79
CA ASP A 156 1.90 -13.34 4.53
C ASP A 156 1.10 -12.74 3.36
N LEU A 157 1.78 -12.06 2.44
CA LEU A 157 1.23 -11.35 1.29
C LEU A 157 0.75 -12.31 0.19
N ARG A 158 1.27 -13.54 0.16
CA ARG A 158 0.88 -14.55 -0.84
C ARG A 158 -0.46 -15.18 -0.49
N SER A 159 -0.65 -15.52 0.77
CA SER A 159 -1.87 -16.15 1.31
C SER A 159 -2.89 -15.14 1.84
N LEU A 160 -2.46 -13.89 2.07
CA LEU A 160 -3.22 -12.84 2.76
C LEU A 160 -3.68 -13.28 4.16
N GLU A 161 -2.94 -14.19 4.79
CA GLU A 161 -3.24 -14.70 6.11
C GLU A 161 -2.42 -14.00 7.19
N LYS A 162 -3.07 -13.75 8.33
CA LYS A 162 -2.42 -13.19 9.51
C LYS A 162 -1.54 -14.25 10.16
N ILE A 163 -0.25 -13.99 10.23
CA ILE A 163 0.76 -14.83 10.89
C ILE A 163 0.73 -14.58 12.40
N SER A 164 0.77 -13.30 12.81
CA SER A 164 0.89 -12.93 14.22
C SER A 164 0.27 -11.57 14.52
N VAL A 165 -0.06 -11.35 15.80
CA VAL A 165 -0.44 -10.06 16.35
C VAL A 165 0.60 -9.67 17.38
N MET A 166 1.26 -8.55 17.15
CA MET A 166 2.17 -7.91 18.09
C MET A 166 1.43 -6.76 18.77
N ARG A 167 1.67 -6.56 20.06
CA ARG A 167 1.09 -5.42 20.79
C ARG A 167 2.17 -4.65 21.52
N ALA A 168 2.30 -3.38 21.19
CA ALA A 168 3.07 -2.41 21.97
C ALA A 168 2.17 -1.79 23.06
N SER A 169 2.71 -1.09 24.04
CA SER A 169 1.88 -0.25 24.92
C SER A 169 1.63 1.10 24.25
N GLY A 170 0.39 1.56 24.28
CA GLY A 170 0.01 2.84 23.68
C GLY A 170 -0.11 2.79 22.16
N ILE A 171 -0.30 3.95 21.55
CA ILE A 171 -0.49 4.10 20.11
C ILE A 171 0.86 3.91 19.40
N THR A 172 0.90 3.02 18.42
CA THR A 172 2.09 2.83 17.57
C THR A 172 2.06 3.80 16.41
N ASN A 173 2.96 4.78 16.44
CA ASN A 173 3.04 5.80 15.42
C ASN A 173 3.95 5.43 14.27
N SER A 174 4.94 4.56 14.42
CA SER A 174 5.78 4.15 13.29
C SER A 174 6.29 2.73 13.49
N ILE A 175 6.54 2.04 12.37
CA ILE A 175 7.09 0.69 12.37
C ILE A 175 8.17 0.58 11.29
N CYS A 176 9.19 -0.25 11.52
CA CYS A 176 10.30 -0.44 10.59
C CYS A 176 10.91 -1.84 10.77
N PHE A 177 11.06 -2.59 9.68
CA PHE A 177 11.84 -3.83 9.69
C PHE A 177 13.34 -3.52 9.79
N THR A 178 14.11 -4.46 10.33
CA THR A 178 15.55 -4.50 10.06
C THR A 178 15.81 -4.99 8.64
N GLN A 179 16.97 -4.61 8.08
CA GLN A 179 17.31 -4.93 6.70
C GLN A 179 17.45 -6.44 6.46
N ASP A 180 17.88 -7.18 7.48
CA ASP A 180 17.94 -8.64 7.50
C ASP A 180 16.59 -9.32 7.75
N GLY A 181 15.54 -8.55 8.02
CA GLY A 181 14.18 -9.02 8.29
C GLY A 181 13.99 -9.80 9.60
N THR A 182 14.99 -9.82 10.48
CA THR A 182 14.92 -10.60 11.73
C THR A 182 14.11 -9.89 12.81
N PHE A 183 14.06 -8.56 12.79
CA PHE A 183 13.38 -7.76 13.79
C PHE A 183 12.38 -6.78 13.16
N LEU A 184 11.34 -6.46 13.93
CA LEU A 184 10.41 -5.37 13.65
C LEU A 184 10.45 -4.38 14.79
N ASN A 185 10.83 -3.15 14.47
CA ASN A 185 10.94 -2.04 15.40
C ASN A 185 9.66 -1.21 15.34
N THR A 186 9.17 -0.76 16.49
CA THR A 186 8.01 0.13 16.57
C THR A 186 8.35 1.35 17.41
N TYR A 187 7.78 2.50 17.06
CA TYR A 187 7.89 3.73 17.81
C TYR A 187 6.51 4.31 18.09
N GLY A 188 6.19 4.48 19.37
CA GLY A 188 4.89 4.93 19.83
C GLY A 188 4.81 6.43 20.09
N ALA A 189 3.58 6.94 20.18
CA ALA A 189 3.30 8.34 20.46
C ALA A 189 3.95 8.82 21.77
N GLU A 190 4.01 7.97 22.78
CA GLU A 190 4.65 8.30 24.05
C GLU A 190 6.18 8.27 23.97
N GLY A 191 6.80 7.98 22.83
CA GLY A 191 8.26 7.76 22.76
C GLY A 191 8.66 6.32 23.11
N SER A 192 7.70 5.41 23.24
CA SER A 192 7.94 4.00 23.51
C SER A 192 8.51 3.29 22.29
N ILE A 193 9.67 2.65 22.45
CA ILE A 193 10.33 1.87 21.40
C ILE A 193 10.22 0.39 21.78
N TYR A 194 9.73 -0.44 20.85
CA TYR A 194 9.70 -1.89 21.01
C TYR A 194 10.41 -2.57 19.86
N VAL A 195 11.16 -3.63 20.17
CA VAL A 195 11.82 -4.49 19.20
C VAL A 195 11.21 -5.89 19.31
N PHE A 196 10.62 -6.35 18.21
CA PHE A 196 9.99 -7.66 18.11
C PHE A 196 10.89 -8.63 17.33
N ASP A 197 11.14 -9.80 17.90
CA ASP A 197 11.85 -10.90 17.24
C ASP A 197 10.90 -11.70 16.36
N LEU A 198 11.15 -11.72 15.06
CA LEU A 198 10.32 -12.37 14.05
C LEU A 198 10.79 -13.79 13.72
N ARG A 199 11.95 -14.22 14.23
CA ARG A 199 12.50 -15.56 13.95
C ARG A 199 11.73 -16.66 14.67
N VAL A 200 10.96 -16.29 15.69
CA VAL A 200 10.12 -17.19 16.48
C VAL A 200 8.70 -17.23 15.93
N ASN A 201 8.06 -18.40 16.00
CA ASN A 201 6.73 -18.66 15.41
C ASN A 201 5.63 -17.71 15.93
N LYS A 202 5.81 -17.13 17.13
CA LYS A 202 5.02 -16.01 17.63
C LYS A 202 5.97 -14.86 17.96
N ALA A 203 5.87 -13.77 17.20
CA ALA A 203 6.68 -12.59 17.41
C ALA A 203 6.60 -12.12 18.87
N ARG A 204 7.76 -11.89 19.50
CA ARG A 204 7.86 -11.50 20.91
C ARG A 204 8.72 -10.26 21.06
N ILE A 205 8.41 -9.45 22.07
CA ILE A 205 9.23 -8.32 22.45
C ILE A 205 10.54 -8.86 23.03
N ILE A 206 11.67 -8.43 22.49
CA ILE A 206 13.01 -8.71 23.03
C ILE A 206 13.63 -7.49 23.71
N HIS A 207 13.26 -6.30 23.26
CA HIS A 207 13.70 -5.05 23.86
C HIS A 207 12.57 -4.03 23.91
N ARG A 208 12.61 -3.20 24.95
CA ARG A 208 11.73 -2.05 25.13
C ARG A 208 12.53 -0.93 25.77
N TRP A 209 12.45 0.25 25.17
CA TRP A 209 13.02 1.47 25.72
C TRP A 209 12.08 2.65 25.53
N PHE A 210 12.47 3.81 26.04
CA PHE A 210 11.68 5.03 25.98
C PHE A 210 12.59 6.20 25.62
N ASP A 211 12.24 6.91 24.55
CA ASP A 211 12.88 8.18 24.22
C ASP A 211 12.27 9.27 25.12
N GLN A 212 12.98 9.61 26.20
CA GLN A 212 12.53 10.58 27.19
C GLN A 212 12.39 12.01 26.64
N ALA A 213 13.05 12.32 25.53
CA ALA A 213 12.95 13.63 24.88
C ALA A 213 11.77 13.70 23.89
N SER A 214 11.18 12.56 23.57
CA SER A 214 10.09 12.47 22.60
C SER A 214 8.77 12.92 23.19
N THR A 215 8.16 13.92 22.55
CA THR A 215 6.81 14.39 22.87
C THR A 215 5.74 13.71 22.01
N ASN A 216 6.14 13.19 20.85
CA ASN A 216 5.28 12.45 19.94
C ASN A 216 6.17 11.66 18.97
N GLY A 217 6.43 10.39 19.23
CA GLY A 217 7.35 9.63 18.38
C GLY A 217 6.81 9.46 16.95
N LEU A 218 7.40 10.12 15.94
CA LEU A 218 6.81 10.19 14.59
C LEU A 218 7.36 9.12 13.65
N SER A 219 8.64 8.81 13.77
CA SER A 219 9.40 8.07 12.77
C SER A 219 10.45 7.16 13.41
N ILE A 220 10.72 6.03 12.76
CA ILE A 220 11.74 5.08 13.16
C ILE A 220 12.34 4.45 11.91
N SER A 221 13.65 4.28 11.89
CA SER A 221 14.38 3.69 10.77
C SER A 221 15.51 2.80 11.27
N SER A 222 15.78 1.71 10.55
CA SER A 222 16.87 0.78 10.84
C SER A 222 18.06 1.05 9.91
N SER A 223 19.29 0.89 10.41
CA SER A 223 20.49 1.02 9.59
C SER A 223 20.63 -0.12 8.58
N PRO A 224 21.38 0.07 7.48
CA PRO A 224 21.57 -0.98 6.46
C PRO A 224 22.23 -2.25 6.99
N ASN A 225 23.05 -2.15 8.04
CA ASN A 225 23.69 -3.29 8.70
C ASN A 225 22.84 -3.90 9.84
N SER A 226 21.61 -3.42 10.05
CA SER A 226 20.68 -3.88 11.10
C SER A 226 21.19 -3.76 12.54
N GLN A 227 22.22 -2.95 12.79
CA GLN A 227 22.80 -2.76 14.14
C GLN A 227 22.25 -1.54 14.86
N TRP A 228 21.73 -0.55 14.14
CA TRP A 228 21.33 0.73 14.70
C TRP A 228 19.90 1.06 14.32
N ILE A 229 19.25 1.79 15.20
CA ILE A 229 17.91 2.34 14.99
C ILE A 229 18.01 3.84 15.25
N ALA A 230 17.39 4.63 14.37
CA ALA A 230 17.16 6.05 14.58
C ALA A 230 15.67 6.28 14.79
N CYS A 231 15.31 7.08 15.79
CA CYS A 231 13.95 7.49 16.08
C CYS A 231 13.88 9.00 16.24
N GLY A 232 12.75 9.59 15.86
CA GLY A 232 12.50 11.03 15.90
C GLY A 232 11.05 11.36 15.67
#